data_AF-A0A2N0QQ96-F1
#
_entry.id   AF-A0A2N0QQ96-F1
#
_cell.length_a   1.000
_cell.length_b   1.000
_cell.length_c   1.000
_cell.angle_alpha   90.00
_cell.angle_beta   90.00
_cell.angle_gamma   90.00
#
_symmetry.space_group_name_H-M   'P 1'
#
loop_
_entity.id
_entity.type
_entity.pdbx_description
1 polymer ?
#
loop_
_entity_poly.entity_id
_entity_poly.type
_entity_poly.pdbx_seq_one_letter_code
_entity_poly.pdbx_strand_id
1 'polypeptide(L)'
;MKSPLIQEIDKKCQKCYPTVWFDQQLVFKFNCEDFEPEDSGASVADKKGRALGILHAAWVTENFRYAIASLYFAVFETLDVVEIME
;
A
#
# COMPACT_ATOMS: atom_id res chain seq x y z
N MET A 1 -24.50 -14.33 -6.42
CA MET A 1 -25.03 -12.99 -6.05
C MET A 1 -24.35 -12.54 -4.77
N LYS A 2 -23.83 -11.31 -4.69
CA LYS A 2 -23.31 -10.74 -3.44
C LYS A 2 -24.44 -10.67 -2.40
N SER A 3 -24.14 -11.04 -1.15
CA SER A 3 -25.12 -10.96 -0.06
C SER A 3 -25.57 -9.52 0.19
N PRO A 4 -26.76 -9.28 0.76
CA PRO A 4 -27.25 -7.92 1.05
C PRO A 4 -26.28 -7.09 1.90
N LEU A 5 -25.59 -7.76 2.82
CA LEU A 5 -24.60 -7.15 3.72
C LEU A 5 -23.35 -6.67 2.96
N ILE A 6 -22.86 -7.47 2.00
CA ILE A 6 -21.74 -7.07 1.13
C ILE A 6 -22.12 -5.86 0.27
N GLN A 7 -23.35 -5.81 -0.23
CA GLN A 7 -23.82 -4.66 -1.02
C GLN A 7 -23.94 -3.38 -0.19
N GLU A 8 -24.31 -3.48 1.08
CA GLU A 8 -24.38 -2.33 1.99
C GLU A 8 -22.98 -1.80 2.34
N ILE A 9 -22.03 -2.70 2.57
CA ILE A 9 -20.61 -2.35 2.77
C ILE A 9 -20.06 -1.67 1.53
N ASP A 10 -20.25 -2.26 0.34
CA ASP A 10 -19.79 -1.69 -0.94
C ASP A 10 -20.32 -0.25 -1.14
N LYS A 11 -21.59 0.01 -0.80
CA LYS A 11 -22.18 1.36 -0.87
C LYS A 11 -21.60 2.35 0.14
N LYS A 12 -21.32 1.90 1.36
CA LYS A 12 -20.66 2.74 2.39
C LYS A 12 -19.23 3.06 1.98
N CYS A 13 -18.50 2.06 1.48
CA CYS A 13 -17.16 2.24 0.93
C CYS A 13 -17.16 3.21 -0.27
N GLN A 14 -18.09 3.10 -1.22
CA GLN A 14 -18.21 4.04 -2.34
C GLN A 14 -18.54 5.47 -1.93
N LYS A 15 -19.28 5.67 -0.83
CA LYS A 15 -19.54 7.02 -0.29
C LYS A 15 -18.31 7.65 0.35
N CYS A 16 -17.49 6.85 1.02
CA CYS A 16 -16.26 7.31 1.66
C CYS A 16 -15.09 7.40 0.66
N TYR A 17 -15.12 6.59 -0.40
CA TYR A 17 -14.06 6.43 -1.39
C TYR A 17 -14.69 6.41 -2.81
N PRO A 18 -15.09 7.58 -3.33
CA PRO A 18 -15.92 7.72 -4.55
C PRO A 18 -15.21 7.42 -5.86
N THR A 19 -13.89 7.19 -5.83
CA THR A 19 -13.09 6.84 -6.99
C THR A 19 -12.74 5.36 -6.93
N VAL A 20 -12.88 4.66 -8.06
CA VAL A 20 -12.36 3.31 -8.30
C VAL A 20 -11.04 3.17 -7.56
N TRP A 21 -10.97 2.22 -6.62
CA TRP A 21 -9.78 1.97 -5.83
C TRP A 21 -8.59 1.92 -6.78
N PHE A 22 -7.58 2.76 -6.55
CA PHE A 22 -6.27 2.59 -7.17
C PHE A 22 -5.68 1.31 -6.59
N ASP A 23 -6.10 0.17 -7.12
CA ASP A 23 -5.61 -1.17 -6.79
C ASP A 23 -4.23 -1.42 -7.43
N GLN A 24 -3.49 -0.35 -7.77
CA GLN A 24 -2.09 -0.43 -8.16
C GLN A 24 -1.24 -0.49 -6.89
N GLN A 25 -1.40 -1.58 -6.16
CA GLN A 25 -0.43 -1.98 -5.16
C GLN A 25 0.84 -2.45 -5.89
N LEU A 26 1.98 -1.97 -5.41
CA LEU A 26 3.26 -2.49 -5.87
C LEU A 26 3.66 -3.67 -5.00
N VAL A 27 4.18 -4.71 -5.64
CA VAL A 27 4.74 -5.88 -4.96
C VAL A 27 6.24 -5.87 -5.15
N PHE A 28 6.98 -5.80 -4.05
CA PHE A 28 8.43 -5.82 -4.04
C PHE A 28 8.92 -7.09 -3.35
N LYS A 29 9.88 -7.77 -3.98
CA LYS A 29 10.48 -8.97 -3.43
C LYS A 29 11.69 -8.62 -2.57
N PHE A 30 11.74 -9.21 -1.39
CA PHE A 30 12.79 -9.07 -0.40
C PHE A 30 13.23 -10.45 0.12
N ASN A 31 14.42 -10.51 0.71
CA ASN A 31 14.86 -11.65 1.52
C ASN A 31 14.12 -11.63 2.87
N CYS A 32 14.10 -12.77 3.55
CA CYS A 32 13.39 -12.90 4.82
C CYS A 32 13.93 -12.02 5.94
N GLU A 33 15.15 -11.49 5.85
CA GLU A 33 15.76 -10.64 6.89
C GLU A 33 15.67 -9.14 6.55
N ASP A 34 15.18 -8.79 5.35
CA ASP A 34 15.24 -7.40 4.88
C ASP A 34 14.15 -6.50 5.51
N PHE A 35 13.02 -7.07 5.97
CA PHE A 35 11.95 -6.35 6.68
C PHE A 35 11.01 -7.31 7.40
N GLU A 36 10.39 -6.89 8.50
CA GLU A 36 9.41 -7.64 9.29
C GLU A 36 7.97 -7.11 9.10
N PRO A 37 6.93 -7.92 9.40
CA PRO A 37 5.54 -7.45 9.37
C PRO A 37 5.26 -6.23 10.26
N GLU A 38 6.07 -6.01 11.30
CA GLU A 38 5.98 -4.86 12.21
C GLU A 38 6.42 -3.53 11.56
N ASP A 39 7.10 -3.58 10.41
CA ASP A 39 7.56 -2.40 9.67
C ASP A 39 6.44 -1.74 8.84
N SER A 40 5.16 -2.05 9.10
CA SER A 40 4.03 -1.42 8.40
C SER A 40 4.07 0.11 8.55
N GLY A 41 3.86 0.81 7.44
CA GLY A 41 4.03 2.26 7.34
C GLY A 41 5.44 2.71 6.94
N ALA A 42 6.43 1.81 6.89
CA ALA A 42 7.76 2.14 6.40
C ALA A 42 7.74 2.53 4.91
N SER A 43 8.69 3.38 4.52
CA SER A 43 8.89 3.73 3.11
C SER A 43 9.66 2.63 2.39
N VAL A 44 9.14 2.16 1.26
CA VAL A 44 9.87 1.32 0.32
C VAL A 44 10.60 2.24 -0.65
N ALA A 45 11.92 2.17 -0.71
CA ALA A 45 12.75 2.99 -1.59
C ALA A 45 13.57 2.16 -2.58
N ASP A 46 13.92 2.75 -3.72
CA ASP A 46 14.88 2.14 -4.64
C ASP A 46 16.33 2.30 -4.17
N LYS A 47 17.28 1.67 -4.88
CA LYS A 47 18.71 1.74 -4.57
C LYS A 47 19.31 3.15 -4.63
N LYS A 48 18.59 4.12 -5.20
CA LYS A 48 18.98 5.54 -5.28
C LYS A 48 18.34 6.37 -4.17
N GLY A 49 17.59 5.75 -3.26
CA GLY A 49 16.89 6.41 -2.16
C GLY A 49 15.56 7.05 -2.56
N ARG A 50 15.04 6.78 -3.77
CA ARG A 50 13.75 7.34 -4.18
C ARG A 50 12.62 6.54 -3.54
N ALA A 51 11.71 7.21 -2.82
CA ALA A 51 10.52 6.59 -2.26
C ALA A 51 9.60 6.09 -3.38
N LEU A 52 9.30 4.79 -3.36
CA LEU A 52 8.43 4.12 -4.32
C LEU A 52 7.03 3.91 -3.75
N GLY A 53 6.93 3.64 -2.45
CA GLY A 53 5.65 3.40 -1.80
C GLY A 53 5.74 3.28 -0.29
N ILE A 54 4.59 3.11 0.34
CA ILE A 54 4.45 2.89 1.78
C ILE A 54 4.02 1.45 2.01
N LEU A 55 4.81 0.71 2.80
CA LEU A 55 4.55 -0.69 3.13
C LEU A 55 3.21 -0.80 3.86
N HIS A 56 2.26 -1.50 3.25
CA HIS A 56 0.94 -1.73 3.85
C HIS A 56 0.84 -3.15 4.44
N ALA A 57 1.32 -4.15 3.69
CA ALA A 57 1.21 -5.54 4.09
C ALA A 57 2.44 -6.35 3.67
N ALA A 58 2.68 -7.44 4.39
CA ALA A 58 3.72 -8.41 4.08
C ALA A 58 3.09 -9.73 3.63
N TRP A 59 3.59 -10.30 2.54
CA TRP A 59 3.32 -11.70 2.18
C TRP A 59 4.59 -12.51 2.35
N VAL A 60 4.56 -13.46 3.29
CA VAL A 60 5.72 -14.28 3.66
C VAL A 60 5.60 -15.66 3.03
N THR A 61 6.71 -16.14 2.46
CA THR A 61 6.90 -17.51 1.98
C THR A 61 8.14 -18.11 2.65
N GLU A 62 8.43 -19.40 2.44
CA GLU A 62 9.59 -20.07 3.06
C GLU A 62 10.93 -19.38 2.72
N ASN A 63 11.05 -18.82 1.52
CA ASN A 63 12.32 -18.31 1.00
C ASN A 63 12.36 -16.78 0.83
N PHE A 64 11.19 -16.14 0.80
CA PHE A 64 11.08 -14.72 0.44
C PHE A 64 9.97 -14.04 1.22
N ARG A 65 10.14 -12.72 1.36
CA ARG A 65 9.09 -11.82 1.81
C ARG A 65 8.75 -10.85 0.69
N TYR A 66 7.47 -10.55 0.56
CA TYR A 66 6.95 -9.62 -0.42
C TYR A 66 6.32 -8.44 0.31
N ALA A 67 6.85 -7.25 0.05
CA ALA A 67 6.26 -6.00 0.50
C ALA A 67 5.16 -5.59 -0.47
N ILE A 68 3.95 -5.47 0.04
CA ILE A 68 2.80 -4.91 -0.68
C ILE A 68 2.68 -3.46 -0.23
N ALA A 69 2.89 -2.55 -1.18
CA ALA A 69 2.99 -1.12 -0.87
C ALA A 69 2.05 -0.27 -1.72
N SER A 70 1.51 0.77 -1.10
CA SER A 70 0.76 1.84 -1.77
C SER A 70 1.74 2.81 -2.43
N LEU A 71 1.46 3.23 -3.66
CA LEU A 71 2.27 4.20 -4.38
C LEU A 71 2.43 5.52 -3.61
N TYR A 72 3.67 5.99 -3.45
CA TYR A 72 3.97 7.17 -2.64
C TYR A 72 3.26 8.43 -3.17
N PHE A 73 3.31 8.67 -4.49
CA PHE A 73 2.63 9.80 -5.11
C PHE A 73 1.11 9.77 -4.89
N ALA A 74 0.51 8.58 -4.93
CA ALA A 74 -0.93 8.42 -4.79
C ALA A 74 -1.39 8.73 -3.36
N VAL A 75 -0.56 8.38 -2.36
CA VAL A 75 -0.81 8.75 -0.96
C VAL A 75 -0.74 10.27 -0.77
N PHE A 76 0.30 10.92 -1.32
CA PHE A 76 0.49 12.37 -1.17
C PHE A 76 -0.59 13.18 -1.87
N GLU A 77 -0.96 12.78 -3.10
CA GLU A 77 -2.07 13.40 -3.84
C GLU A 77 -3.40 13.24 -3.09
N THR A 78 -3.66 12.06 -2.53
CA THR A 78 -4.90 11.80 -1.76
C THR A 78 -4.97 12.62 -0.47
N LEU A 79 -3.83 12.84 0.18
CA LEU A 79 -3.75 13.57 1.45
C LEU A 79 -3.53 15.08 1.29
N ASP A 80 -3.36 15.57 0.06
CA ASP A 80 -3.01 16.97 -0.25
C ASP A 80 -1.76 17.45 0.51
N VAL A 81 -0.74 16.59 0.59
CA VAL A 81 0.51 16.85 1.32
C VAL A 81 1.63 17.21 0.35
N VAL A 82 2.34 18.31 0.63
CA VAL A 82 3.54 18.72 -0.10
C VAL A 82 4.76 18.07 0.53
N GLU A 83 5.58 17.39 -0.28
CA GLU A 83 6.85 16.82 0.16
C GLU A 83 7.82 17.95 0.52
N ILE A 84 8.25 17.99 1.78
CA ILE A 84 9.30 18.91 2.23
C ILE A 84 10.63 18.19 2.02
N MET A 85 11.33 18.57 0.95
CA MET A 85 12.72 18.16 0.76
C MET A 85 13.61 18.98 1.70
N GLU A 86 14.13 18.36 2.75
CA GLU A 86 15.24 18.91 3.56
C GLU A 86 16.60 18.75 2.87
#